data_AF-A0A239R166-F1
#
_entry.id   AF-A0A239R166-F1
#
_cell.length_a   1.000
_cell.length_b   1.000
_cell.length_c   1.000
_cell.angle_alpha   90.00
_cell.angle_beta   90.00
_cell.angle_gamma   90.00
#
_symmetry.space_group_name_H-M   'P 1'
#
loop_
_entity.id
_entity.type
_entity.pdbx_description
1 polymer ?
#
loop_
_entity_poly.entity_id
_entity_poly.type
_entity_poly.pdbx_seq_one_letter_code
_entity_poly.pdbx_strand_id
1 'polypeptide(L)'
;MKVTAEQIYSALKDEFKLVGADGFIKFNLRDFDIVVEQNNVVGNILEEWLAKWMDNKGFDNIHNPGQSSPDFWLDLDNRNEGWLEVKSFTGSPNFDIGAFRGYINEVIENPWKLHAKYLLIKYRMEDGGLVVIEDCWLKNVWEISCSSSVWPIKVQYRNKVINNIRPATWYSGNTDYPTFESLEDFLAALEQTIYVYHDTRSTIAEEWGKNLCANYKKYYGRDLLLPRWMDVKSKYPKKLTKAELKALVKAKK
;
A
#
# COMPACT_ATOMS: atom_id res chain seq x y z
N MET A 1 1.25 -16.22 -20.41
CA MET A 1 1.30 -14.95 -21.16
C MET A 1 1.76 -13.86 -20.22
N LYS A 2 2.87 -13.20 -20.55
CA LYS A 2 3.43 -12.11 -19.74
C LYS A 2 2.52 -10.89 -19.79
N VAL A 3 2.17 -10.37 -18.61
CA VAL A 3 1.28 -9.21 -18.44
C VAL A 3 1.81 -8.27 -17.36
N THR A 4 1.46 -6.99 -17.45
CA THR A 4 1.73 -6.02 -16.38
C THR A 4 0.59 -5.97 -15.35
N ALA A 5 0.87 -5.38 -14.19
CA ALA A 5 -0.16 -5.11 -13.19
C ALA A 5 -1.31 -4.23 -13.73
N GLU A 6 -1.01 -3.27 -14.60
CA GLU A 6 -2.02 -2.44 -15.28
C GLU A 6 -2.92 -3.25 -16.20
N GLN A 7 -2.37 -4.24 -16.90
CA GLN A 7 -3.17 -5.14 -17.75
C GLN A 7 -4.06 -6.05 -16.92
N ILE A 8 -3.54 -6.61 -15.81
CA ILE A 8 -4.33 -7.38 -14.84
C ILE A 8 -5.48 -6.53 -14.30
N TYR A 9 -5.18 -5.31 -13.84
CA TYR A 9 -6.17 -4.39 -13.31
C TYR A 9 -7.24 -4.02 -14.36
N SER A 10 -6.84 -3.77 -15.61
CA SER A 10 -7.78 -3.48 -16.70
C SER A 10 -8.68 -4.69 -16.98
N ALA A 11 -8.12 -5.91 -17.02
CA ALA A 11 -8.90 -7.13 -17.19
C ALA A 11 -9.85 -7.39 -16.01
N LEU A 12 -9.43 -7.14 -14.76
CA LEU A 12 -10.31 -7.23 -13.59
C LEU A 12 -11.47 -6.22 -13.66
N LYS A 13 -11.20 -5.00 -14.12
CA LYS A 13 -12.19 -3.93 -14.19
C LYS A 13 -13.14 -4.08 -15.37
N ASP A 14 -12.62 -4.30 -16.57
CA ASP A 14 -13.36 -4.16 -17.81
C ASP A 14 -13.94 -5.51 -18.28
N GLU A 15 -13.20 -6.61 -18.09
CA GLU A 15 -13.66 -7.95 -18.49
C GLU A 15 -14.39 -8.67 -17.35
N PHE A 16 -13.73 -8.79 -16.19
CA PHE A 16 -14.30 -9.51 -15.04
C PHE A 16 -15.39 -8.69 -14.33
N LYS A 17 -15.33 -7.35 -14.44
CA LYS A 17 -16.23 -6.42 -13.74
C LYS A 17 -16.20 -6.65 -12.22
N LEU A 18 -15.00 -6.62 -11.66
CA LEU A 18 -14.75 -6.93 -10.25
C LEU A 18 -15.59 -6.10 -9.29
N VAL A 19 -15.79 -4.81 -9.56
CA VAL A 19 -16.60 -3.93 -8.70
C VAL A 19 -18.08 -4.30 -8.81
N GLY A 20 -18.69 -4.60 -7.67
CA GLY A 20 -20.05 -5.14 -7.59
C GLY A 20 -20.13 -6.66 -7.70
N ALA A 21 -19.03 -7.35 -7.99
CA ALA A 21 -18.98 -8.80 -7.91
C ALA A 21 -19.10 -9.26 -6.45
N ASP A 22 -19.66 -10.46 -6.26
CA ASP A 22 -19.90 -11.05 -4.96
C ASP A 22 -19.52 -12.53 -4.92
N GLY A 23 -19.42 -13.06 -3.70
CA GLY A 23 -19.11 -14.46 -3.47
C GLY A 23 -19.15 -14.84 -2.00
N PHE A 24 -19.08 -16.15 -1.75
CA PHE A 24 -19.05 -16.73 -0.41
C PHE A 24 -17.74 -17.47 -0.18
N ILE A 25 -17.24 -17.39 1.05
CA ILE A 25 -16.21 -18.31 1.53
C ILE A 25 -16.93 -19.49 2.15
N LYS A 26 -16.81 -20.66 1.53
CA LYS A 26 -17.41 -21.91 2.03
C LYS A 26 -16.33 -22.85 2.50
N PHE A 27 -16.54 -23.45 3.66
CA PHE A 27 -15.69 -24.50 4.18
C PHE A 27 -16.53 -25.75 4.39
N ASN A 28 -16.06 -26.89 3.90
CA ASN A 28 -16.68 -28.19 4.09
C ASN A 28 -15.71 -29.15 4.74
N LEU A 29 -16.20 -29.88 5.74
CA LEU A 29 -15.47 -30.96 6.38
C LEU A 29 -16.44 -32.11 6.70
N ARG A 30 -16.32 -33.20 5.93
CA ARG A 30 -17.28 -34.32 5.95
C ARG A 30 -18.70 -33.79 5.68
N ASP A 31 -19.65 -34.15 6.51
CA ASP A 31 -21.08 -33.86 6.35
C ASP A 31 -21.47 -32.48 6.91
N PHE A 32 -20.48 -31.62 7.23
CA PHE A 32 -20.70 -30.26 7.71
C PHE A 32 -20.15 -29.25 6.71
N ASP A 33 -21.01 -28.31 6.30
CA ASP A 33 -20.65 -27.12 5.56
C ASP A 33 -20.98 -25.86 6.35
N ILE A 34 -20.14 -24.84 6.21
CA ILE A 34 -20.36 -23.51 6.77
C ILE A 34 -20.11 -22.46 5.71
N VAL A 35 -20.80 -21.33 5.85
CA VAL A 35 -20.37 -20.06 5.26
C VAL A 35 -19.52 -19.34 6.31
N VAL A 36 -18.34 -18.91 5.90
CA VAL A 36 -17.42 -18.21 6.80
C VAL A 36 -17.78 -16.73 6.86
N GLU A 37 -18.19 -16.28 8.04
CA GLU A 37 -18.58 -14.88 8.32
C GLU A 37 -17.45 -14.06 8.98
N GLN A 38 -16.20 -14.54 8.93
CA GLN A 38 -15.07 -13.85 9.55
C GLN A 38 -14.34 -12.96 8.54
N ASN A 39 -14.28 -11.65 8.79
CA ASN A 39 -13.62 -10.69 7.89
C ASN A 39 -12.10 -10.89 7.77
N ASN A 40 -11.44 -11.40 8.80
CA ASN A 40 -9.98 -11.53 8.83
C ASN A 40 -9.43 -12.55 7.81
N VAL A 41 -10.26 -13.47 7.29
CA VAL A 41 -9.82 -14.46 6.30
C VAL A 41 -9.96 -13.96 4.86
N VAL A 42 -10.83 -12.98 4.61
CA VAL A 42 -11.20 -12.56 3.25
C VAL A 42 -9.99 -12.11 2.45
N GLY A 43 -9.03 -11.44 3.09
CA GLY A 43 -7.90 -10.90 2.37
C GLY A 43 -6.98 -11.95 1.76
N ASN A 44 -6.63 -12.96 2.54
CA ASN A 44 -5.81 -14.08 2.06
C ASN A 44 -6.56 -14.86 0.97
N ILE A 45 -7.88 -15.05 1.13
CA ILE A 45 -8.70 -15.75 0.14
C ILE A 45 -8.81 -14.95 -1.16
N LEU A 46 -8.90 -13.62 -1.13
CA LEU A 46 -8.88 -12.78 -2.33
C LEU A 46 -7.54 -12.86 -3.07
N GLU A 47 -6.44 -12.98 -2.33
CA GLU A 47 -5.11 -13.17 -2.91
C GLU A 47 -4.99 -14.54 -3.60
N GLU A 48 -5.35 -15.63 -2.93
CA GLU A 48 -5.39 -16.98 -3.51
C GLU A 48 -6.35 -17.06 -4.72
N TRP A 49 -7.50 -16.40 -4.61
CA TRP A 49 -8.46 -16.29 -5.71
C TRP A 49 -7.85 -15.58 -6.91
N LEU A 50 -7.10 -14.50 -6.70
CA LEU A 50 -6.46 -13.74 -7.78
C LEU A 50 -5.42 -14.62 -8.51
N ALA A 51 -4.62 -15.39 -7.78
CA ALA A 51 -3.69 -16.35 -8.36
C ALA A 51 -4.44 -17.32 -9.29
N LYS A 52 -5.50 -17.94 -8.78
CA LYS A 52 -6.31 -18.90 -9.56
C LYS A 52 -6.98 -18.26 -10.78
N TRP A 53 -7.43 -17.01 -10.65
CA TRP A 53 -8.02 -16.26 -11.76
C TRP A 53 -6.99 -15.94 -12.84
N MET A 54 -5.77 -15.52 -12.47
CA MET A 54 -4.67 -15.26 -13.39
C MET A 54 -4.25 -16.55 -14.13
N ASP A 55 -4.14 -17.67 -13.42
CA ASP A 55 -3.84 -18.97 -14.03
C ASP A 55 -4.89 -19.37 -15.08
N ASN A 56 -6.17 -19.21 -14.77
CA ASN A 56 -7.26 -19.52 -15.70
C ASN A 56 -7.27 -18.59 -16.93
N LYS A 57 -6.78 -17.36 -16.78
CA LYS A 57 -6.56 -16.41 -17.89
C LYS A 57 -5.28 -16.69 -18.68
N GLY A 58 -4.44 -17.61 -18.20
CA GLY A 58 -3.13 -17.89 -18.78
C GLY A 58 -2.13 -16.74 -18.58
N PHE A 59 -2.32 -15.93 -17.54
CA PHE A 59 -1.40 -14.84 -17.18
C PHE A 59 -0.23 -15.40 -16.38
N ASP A 60 0.98 -15.07 -16.80
CA ASP A 60 2.18 -15.52 -16.12
C ASP A 60 2.26 -14.85 -14.74
N ASN A 61 2.32 -15.68 -13.70
CA ASN A 61 2.42 -15.22 -12.32
C ASN A 61 3.10 -16.28 -11.44
N ILE A 62 3.75 -15.83 -10.37
CA ILE A 62 4.15 -16.67 -9.24
C ILE A 62 3.56 -16.04 -7.99
N HIS A 63 2.64 -16.73 -7.34
CA HIS A 63 2.12 -16.36 -6.02
C HIS A 63 3.15 -16.68 -4.94
N ASN A 64 3.45 -15.72 -4.09
CA ASN A 64 4.40 -15.89 -3.00
C ASN A 64 3.72 -16.54 -1.78
N PRO A 65 4.12 -17.74 -1.36
CA PRO A 65 3.53 -18.39 -0.18
C PRO A 65 4.05 -17.82 1.15
N GLY A 66 5.06 -16.94 1.12
CA GLY A 66 5.68 -16.35 2.30
C GLY A 66 5.03 -15.05 2.74
N GLN A 67 5.47 -14.54 3.91
CA GLN A 67 5.05 -13.22 4.42
C GLN A 67 5.90 -12.04 3.90
N SER A 68 6.85 -12.30 3.00
CA SER A 68 7.70 -11.27 2.40
C SER A 68 7.08 -10.71 1.13
N SER A 69 7.40 -9.46 0.79
CA SER A 69 7.04 -8.90 -0.51
C SER A 69 7.80 -9.56 -1.68
N PRO A 70 7.25 -9.51 -2.90
CA PRO A 70 5.86 -9.13 -3.24
C PRO A 70 4.89 -10.30 -2.99
N ASP A 71 3.59 -10.03 -3.07
CA ASP A 71 2.57 -11.09 -3.07
C ASP A 71 2.61 -11.87 -4.41
N PHE A 72 2.90 -11.18 -5.53
CA PHE A 72 3.08 -11.80 -6.84
C PHE A 72 4.30 -11.28 -7.62
N TRP A 73 4.98 -12.20 -8.30
CA TRP A 73 5.90 -11.88 -9.40
C TRP A 73 5.19 -12.08 -10.73
N LEU A 74 5.05 -11.00 -11.51
CA LEU A 74 4.42 -11.04 -12.84
C LEU A 74 5.43 -11.22 -13.99
N ASP A 75 6.72 -11.09 -13.70
CA ASP A 75 7.81 -11.35 -14.62
C ASP A 75 8.56 -12.61 -14.20
N LEU A 76 8.37 -13.70 -14.96
CA LEU A 76 8.99 -15.01 -14.68
C LEU A 76 10.49 -15.02 -15.00
N ASP A 77 10.92 -14.15 -15.93
CA ASP A 77 12.31 -14.08 -16.37
C ASP A 77 13.14 -13.17 -15.45
N ASN A 78 12.52 -12.13 -14.90
CA ASN A 78 13.15 -11.19 -13.98
C ASN A 78 12.28 -10.91 -12.75
N ARG A 79 12.56 -11.62 -11.66
CA ARG A 79 11.83 -11.47 -10.38
C ARG A 79 12.02 -10.14 -9.66
N ASN A 80 12.77 -9.19 -10.22
CA ASN A 80 12.86 -7.83 -9.70
C ASN A 80 11.88 -6.88 -10.39
N GLU A 81 11.23 -7.33 -11.46
CA GLU A 81 10.25 -6.56 -12.22
C GLU A 81 8.83 -7.10 -11.99
N GLY A 82 7.83 -6.25 -12.22
CA GLY A 82 6.42 -6.68 -12.14
C GLY A 82 5.97 -7.12 -10.75
N TRP A 83 6.52 -6.53 -9.68
CA TRP A 83 6.04 -6.78 -8.32
C TRP A 83 4.61 -6.27 -8.15
N LEU A 84 3.71 -7.17 -7.73
CA LEU A 84 2.33 -6.85 -7.41
C LEU A 84 2.05 -7.24 -5.96
N GLU A 85 1.63 -6.24 -5.19
CA GLU A 85 1.14 -6.34 -3.81
C GLU A 85 -0.38 -6.29 -3.84
N VAL A 86 -1.04 -7.19 -3.12
CA VAL A 86 -2.49 -7.19 -2.93
C VAL A 86 -2.78 -6.76 -1.51
N LYS A 87 -3.67 -5.78 -1.36
CA LYS A 87 -4.19 -5.41 -0.04
C LYS A 87 -5.69 -5.27 -0.14
N SER A 88 -6.38 -5.92 0.79
CA SER A 88 -7.83 -5.87 0.87
C SER A 88 -8.28 -5.33 2.22
N PHE A 89 -9.41 -4.65 2.24
CA PHE A 89 -9.89 -4.00 3.45
C PHE A 89 -11.40 -3.76 3.40
N THR A 90 -11.99 -3.65 4.58
CA THR A 90 -13.35 -3.14 4.77
C THR A 90 -13.32 -1.83 5.54
N GLY A 91 -14.34 -0.98 5.36
CA GLY A 91 -14.39 0.35 5.95
C GLY A 91 -13.22 1.24 5.48
N SER A 92 -12.49 1.82 6.42
CA SER A 92 -11.29 2.62 6.13
C SER A 92 -10.04 1.74 6.02
N PRO A 93 -9.08 2.06 5.12
CA PRO A 93 -7.88 1.25 4.94
C PRO A 93 -7.06 1.22 6.22
N ASN A 94 -6.93 0.03 6.78
CA ASN A 94 -6.26 -0.23 8.05
C ASN A 94 -5.26 -1.40 7.93
N PHE A 95 -4.86 -1.76 6.70
CA PHE A 95 -3.77 -2.69 6.43
C PHE A 95 -2.41 -2.03 6.67
N ASP A 96 -1.37 -2.84 6.75
CA ASP A 96 0.01 -2.40 6.82
C ASP A 96 0.61 -2.36 5.41
N ILE A 97 1.31 -1.27 5.08
CA ILE A 97 2.12 -1.21 3.84
C ILE A 97 3.37 -2.09 4.02
N GLY A 98 3.90 -2.11 5.25
CA GLY A 98 5.01 -2.95 5.67
C GLY A 98 5.48 -2.58 7.07
N ALA A 99 6.16 -3.51 7.73
CA ALA A 99 6.85 -3.23 8.98
C ALA A 99 7.91 -2.15 8.74
N PHE A 100 7.94 -1.09 9.56
CA PHE A 100 8.74 0.12 9.29
C PHE A 100 10.22 -0.21 9.14
N ARG A 101 10.81 -0.94 10.10
CA ARG A 101 12.22 -1.37 10.03
C ARG A 101 12.50 -2.31 8.85
N GLY A 102 11.57 -3.20 8.53
CA GLY A 102 11.70 -4.10 7.39
C GLY A 102 11.73 -3.30 6.09
N TYR A 103 10.73 -2.44 5.89
CA TYR A 103 10.56 -1.64 4.68
C TYR A 103 11.76 -0.73 4.39
N ILE A 104 12.25 0.01 5.40
CA ILE A 104 13.37 0.96 5.19
C ILE A 104 14.68 0.27 4.86
N ASN A 105 14.90 -0.96 5.32
CA ASN A 105 16.08 -1.76 4.94
C ASN A 105 15.89 -2.37 3.55
N GLU A 106 14.71 -2.94 3.31
CA GLU A 106 14.41 -3.66 2.07
C GLU A 106 14.48 -2.73 0.85
N VAL A 107 14.06 -1.47 0.95
CA VAL A 107 14.16 -0.53 -0.19
C VAL A 107 15.61 -0.15 -0.54
N ILE A 108 16.55 -0.28 0.40
CA ILE A 108 17.98 -0.11 0.09
C ILE A 108 18.49 -1.32 -0.68
N GLU A 109 18.18 -2.53 -0.20
CA GLU A 109 18.64 -3.78 -0.79
C GLU A 109 17.97 -4.06 -2.16
N ASN A 110 16.69 -3.77 -2.24
CA ASN A 110 15.79 -4.05 -3.36
C ASN A 110 15.08 -2.76 -3.80
N PRO A 111 15.77 -1.81 -4.45
CA PRO A 111 15.21 -0.51 -4.83
C PRO A 111 14.00 -0.61 -5.77
N TRP A 112 13.81 -1.74 -6.45
CA TRP A 112 12.61 -2.01 -7.25
C TRP A 112 11.33 -2.20 -6.45
N LYS A 113 11.40 -2.52 -5.14
CA LYS A 113 10.23 -2.50 -4.25
C LYS A 113 9.48 -1.17 -4.29
N LEU A 114 10.21 -0.06 -4.48
CA LEU A 114 9.61 1.27 -4.59
C LEU A 114 8.65 1.41 -5.78
N HIS A 115 8.81 0.57 -6.81
CA HIS A 115 8.01 0.56 -8.04
C HIS A 115 6.97 -0.57 -8.05
N ALA A 116 6.84 -1.31 -6.95
CA ALA A 116 5.77 -2.31 -6.80
C ALA A 116 4.39 -1.65 -6.94
N LYS A 117 3.49 -2.37 -7.60
CA LYS A 117 2.10 -1.95 -7.77
C LYS A 117 1.25 -2.56 -6.68
N TYR A 118 0.35 -1.78 -6.13
CA TYR A 118 -0.60 -2.20 -5.10
C TYR A 118 -1.99 -2.31 -5.72
N LEU A 119 -2.49 -3.54 -5.84
CA LEU A 119 -3.90 -3.83 -6.14
C LEU A 119 -4.69 -3.80 -4.83
N LEU A 120 -5.56 -2.80 -4.72
CA LEU A 120 -6.28 -2.47 -3.50
C LEU A 120 -7.73 -2.84 -3.68
N ILE A 121 -8.23 -3.79 -2.90
CA ILE A 121 -9.59 -4.33 -3.02
C ILE A 121 -10.40 -3.94 -1.78
N LYS A 122 -11.35 -3.03 -1.95
CA LYS A 122 -12.30 -2.70 -0.88
C LYS A 122 -13.48 -3.64 -0.97
N TYR A 123 -13.82 -4.27 0.15
CA TYR A 123 -14.97 -5.15 0.23
C TYR A 123 -15.81 -4.85 1.48
N ARG A 124 -17.04 -5.37 1.46
CA ARG A 124 -17.90 -5.47 2.62
C ARG A 124 -18.39 -6.91 2.74
N MET A 125 -18.68 -7.33 3.96
CA MET A 125 -19.33 -8.61 4.24
C MET A 125 -20.73 -8.31 4.78
N GLU A 126 -21.74 -8.90 4.14
CA GLU A 126 -23.12 -8.84 4.61
C GLU A 126 -23.40 -9.95 5.63
N ASP A 127 -24.54 -9.84 6.30
CA ASP A 127 -25.07 -10.91 7.15
C ASP A 127 -25.23 -12.20 6.33
N GLY A 128 -24.83 -13.34 6.92
CA GLY A 128 -24.78 -14.61 6.20
C GLY A 128 -23.54 -14.80 5.31
N GLY A 129 -22.56 -13.90 5.40
CA GLY A 129 -21.20 -14.11 4.87
C GLY A 129 -21.01 -13.81 3.37
N LEU A 130 -21.96 -13.11 2.74
CA LEU A 130 -21.79 -12.64 1.36
C LEU A 130 -20.72 -11.54 1.32
N VAL A 131 -19.62 -11.80 0.65
CA VAL A 131 -18.56 -10.81 0.39
C VAL A 131 -18.89 -10.08 -0.91
N VAL A 132 -18.97 -8.76 -0.85
CA VAL A 132 -19.22 -7.90 -2.01
C VAL A 132 -18.05 -6.96 -2.21
N ILE A 133 -17.49 -6.91 -3.42
CA ILE A 133 -16.43 -5.98 -3.76
C ILE A 133 -17.03 -4.59 -4.02
N GLU A 134 -16.66 -3.64 -3.18
CA GLU A 134 -17.17 -2.26 -3.25
C GLU A 134 -16.40 -1.42 -4.26
N ASP A 135 -15.07 -1.60 -4.33
CA ASP A 135 -14.20 -0.81 -5.18
C ASP A 135 -12.83 -1.48 -5.34
N CYS A 136 -12.09 -1.08 -6.38
CA CYS A 136 -10.77 -1.60 -6.68
C CYS A 136 -9.87 -0.52 -7.28
N TRP A 137 -8.59 -0.49 -6.89
CA TRP A 137 -7.60 0.44 -7.45
C TRP A 137 -6.27 -0.23 -7.69
N LEU A 138 -5.51 0.31 -8.65
CA LEU A 138 -4.09 0.03 -8.82
C LEU A 138 -3.30 1.31 -8.54
N LYS A 139 -2.36 1.24 -7.60
CA LYS A 139 -1.61 2.41 -7.11
C LYS A 139 -0.14 2.10 -6.86
N ASN A 140 0.68 3.13 -6.86
CA ASN A 140 2.03 3.08 -6.30
C ASN A 140 2.00 3.37 -4.79
N VAL A 141 3.07 3.01 -4.07
CA VAL A 141 3.14 3.18 -2.60
C VAL A 141 2.96 4.63 -2.14
N TRP A 142 3.49 5.60 -2.88
CA TRP A 142 3.38 7.02 -2.54
C TRP A 142 1.95 7.54 -2.70
N GLU A 143 1.18 7.00 -3.66
CA GLU A 143 -0.22 7.38 -3.89
C GLU A 143 -1.17 6.84 -2.81
N ILE A 144 -0.73 5.89 -2.00
CA ILE A 144 -1.50 5.33 -0.88
C ILE A 144 -0.94 5.75 0.48
N SER A 145 0.11 6.54 0.52
CA SER A 145 0.77 7.00 1.74
C SER A 145 0.56 8.50 1.92
N CYS A 146 0.58 8.98 3.16
CA CYS A 146 0.48 10.39 3.46
C CYS A 146 1.31 10.76 4.69
N SER A 147 1.37 12.07 4.98
CA SER A 147 1.90 12.58 6.24
C SER A 147 0.89 12.43 7.39
N SER A 148 1.30 12.80 8.60
CA SER A 148 0.44 12.81 9.78
C SER A 148 0.75 14.00 10.68
N SER A 149 -0.03 14.18 11.74
CA SER A 149 0.19 15.25 12.72
C SER A 149 1.47 15.08 13.54
N VAL A 150 1.94 13.84 13.71
CA VAL A 150 3.07 13.51 14.58
C VAL A 150 4.31 13.20 13.75
N TRP A 151 4.16 12.39 12.71
CA TRP A 151 5.26 11.85 11.92
C TRP A 151 5.22 12.34 10.47
N PRO A 152 6.39 12.63 9.85
CA PRO A 152 6.48 13.02 8.45
C PRO A 152 5.81 12.01 7.50
N ILE A 153 5.90 10.71 7.79
CA ILE A 153 5.10 9.65 7.18
C ILE A 153 4.10 9.07 8.19
N LYS A 154 2.89 8.75 7.74
CA LYS A 154 1.88 8.10 8.58
C LYS A 154 2.32 6.68 8.96
N VAL A 155 2.39 6.44 10.27
CA VAL A 155 2.82 5.18 10.85
C VAL A 155 1.89 4.72 11.96
N GLN A 156 1.95 3.44 12.29
CA GLN A 156 1.42 2.90 13.53
C GLN A 156 2.49 3.06 14.61
N TYR A 157 2.21 3.93 15.59
CA TYR A 157 3.10 4.21 16.71
C TYR A 157 2.44 3.76 18.02
N ARG A 158 3.02 2.75 18.69
CA ARG A 158 2.50 2.17 19.94
C ARG A 158 3.63 1.89 20.91
N ASN A 159 3.42 2.14 22.20
CA ASN A 159 4.42 1.90 23.26
C ASN A 159 5.79 2.53 22.94
N LYS A 160 5.75 3.74 22.38
CA LYS A 160 6.90 4.49 21.88
C LYS A 160 7.66 3.87 20.71
N VAL A 161 7.15 2.80 20.10
CA VAL A 161 7.77 2.12 18.95
C VAL A 161 6.98 2.37 17.67
N ILE A 162 7.68 2.66 16.58
CA ILE A 162 7.08 2.65 15.24
C ILE A 162 7.03 1.19 14.76
N ASN A 163 5.82 0.66 14.58
CA ASN A 163 5.62 -0.71 14.11
C ASN A 163 5.58 -0.77 12.58
N ASN A 164 4.56 -0.16 11.98
CA ASN A 164 4.25 -0.32 10.55
C ASN A 164 4.01 1.02 9.86
N ILE A 165 4.27 1.09 8.56
CA ILE A 165 3.84 2.18 7.69
C ILE A 165 2.35 1.98 7.37
N ARG A 166 1.56 3.07 7.43
CA ARG A 166 0.10 3.01 7.36
C ARG A 166 -0.44 3.79 6.17
N PRO A 167 -1.49 3.29 5.50
CA PRO A 167 -2.05 3.94 4.34
C PRO A 167 -2.83 5.20 4.71
N ALA A 168 -2.88 6.12 3.75
CA ALA A 168 -3.88 7.17 3.64
C ALA A 168 -5.24 6.57 3.27
N THR A 169 -6.30 7.34 3.44
CA THR A 169 -7.60 7.01 2.82
C THR A 169 -7.66 7.66 1.44
N TRP A 170 -6.80 7.20 0.52
CA TRP A 170 -6.48 7.88 -0.77
C TRP A 170 -7.71 8.20 -1.63
N TYR A 171 -8.77 7.39 -1.54
CA TYR A 171 -10.00 7.55 -2.32
C TYR A 171 -10.97 8.59 -1.72
N SER A 172 -10.70 9.14 -0.54
CA SER A 172 -11.60 10.08 0.13
C SER A 172 -11.15 11.54 -0.01
N GLY A 173 -12.07 12.43 -0.38
CA GLY A 173 -11.81 13.88 -0.34
C GLY A 173 -11.65 14.43 1.08
N ASN A 174 -12.13 13.70 2.08
CA ASN A 174 -12.20 14.12 3.49
C ASN A 174 -10.98 13.69 4.32
N THR A 175 -9.86 13.31 3.71
CA THR A 175 -8.64 12.98 4.48
C THR A 175 -8.03 14.22 5.14
N ASP A 176 -7.52 14.05 6.35
CA ASP A 176 -6.78 15.10 7.05
C ASP A 176 -5.48 15.48 6.32
N TYR A 177 -4.84 14.53 5.65
CA TYR A 177 -3.60 14.73 4.92
C TYR A 177 -3.74 14.20 3.50
N PRO A 178 -3.31 14.96 2.47
CA PRO A 178 -3.26 14.46 1.10
C PRO A 178 -2.17 13.38 0.96
N THR A 179 -2.31 12.54 -0.06
CA THR A 179 -1.30 11.55 -0.44
C THR A 179 -0.07 12.20 -1.04
N PHE A 180 1.07 11.50 -1.07
CA PHE A 180 2.26 12.01 -1.73
C PHE A 180 2.08 12.10 -3.25
N GLU A 181 2.59 13.18 -3.85
CA GLU A 181 2.49 13.44 -5.29
C GLU A 181 3.52 12.63 -6.09
N SER A 182 4.65 12.28 -5.48
CA SER A 182 5.73 11.53 -6.12
C SER A 182 6.45 10.57 -5.18
N LEU A 183 7.26 9.68 -5.75
CA LEU A 183 8.15 8.78 -5.02
C LEU A 183 9.12 9.56 -4.15
N GLU A 184 9.72 10.62 -4.68
CA GLU A 184 10.73 11.43 -4.00
C GLU A 184 10.15 12.13 -2.76
N ASP A 185 8.93 12.64 -2.84
CA ASP A 185 8.27 13.28 -1.69
C ASP A 185 7.92 12.26 -0.60
N PHE A 186 7.49 11.05 -0.98
CA PHE A 186 7.31 9.92 -0.06
C PHE A 186 8.63 9.54 0.62
N LEU A 187 9.72 9.43 -0.14
CA LEU A 187 11.03 9.08 0.39
C LEU A 187 11.61 10.18 1.28
N ALA A 188 11.37 11.46 0.96
CA ALA A 188 11.75 12.58 1.81
C ALA A 188 11.04 12.51 3.18
N ALA A 189 9.74 12.19 3.19
CA ALA A 189 9.01 11.96 4.42
C ALA A 189 9.54 10.74 5.19
N LEU A 190 9.87 9.66 4.48
CA LEU A 190 10.43 8.44 5.07
C LEU A 190 11.80 8.72 5.71
N GLU A 191 12.71 9.37 4.99
CA GLU A 191 14.04 9.78 5.47
C GLU A 191 13.95 10.67 6.71
N GLN A 192 13.07 11.68 6.68
CA GLN A 192 12.89 12.53 7.85
C GLN A 192 12.36 11.75 9.05
N THR A 193 11.48 10.77 8.82
CA THR A 193 10.96 9.90 9.89
C THR A 193 12.09 9.06 10.48
N ILE A 194 12.95 8.49 9.64
CA ILE A 194 14.15 7.75 10.04
C ILE A 194 15.09 8.63 10.87
N TYR A 195 15.29 9.89 10.46
CA TYR A 195 16.15 10.83 11.16
C TYR A 195 15.62 11.26 12.53
N VAL A 196 14.31 11.51 12.67
CA VAL A 196 13.73 12.00 13.94
C VAL A 196 13.33 10.88 14.91
N TYR A 197 13.16 9.65 14.42
CA TYR A 197 12.80 8.51 15.26
C TYR A 197 14.03 7.97 16.01
N HIS A 198 13.94 7.94 17.34
CA HIS A 198 15.07 7.60 18.23
C HIS A 198 15.76 6.26 17.91
N ASP A 199 15.03 5.19 17.57
CA ASP A 199 15.64 3.89 17.28
C ASP A 199 16.44 3.86 15.97
N THR A 200 16.09 4.71 15.01
CA THR A 200 16.74 4.76 13.68
C THR A 200 17.75 5.89 13.56
N ARG A 201 17.59 6.96 14.35
CA ARG A 201 18.46 8.15 14.32
C ARG A 201 19.92 7.82 14.54
N SER A 202 20.23 6.95 15.50
CA SER A 202 21.61 6.57 15.85
C SER A 202 22.09 5.30 15.17
N THR A 203 21.27 4.66 14.33
CA THR A 203 21.59 3.35 13.75
C THR A 203 21.72 3.37 12.24
N ILE A 204 20.80 4.01 11.52
CA ILE A 204 20.78 3.98 10.05
C ILE A 204 20.63 5.36 9.41
N ALA A 205 20.15 6.37 10.15
CA ALA A 205 19.74 7.66 9.57
C ALA A 205 20.86 8.40 8.81
N GLU A 206 22.11 8.26 9.26
CA GLU A 206 23.26 8.97 8.65
C GLU A 206 23.52 8.53 7.20
N GLU A 207 23.36 7.24 6.91
CA GLU A 207 23.72 6.67 5.61
C GLU A 207 22.51 6.25 4.77
N TRP A 208 21.30 6.24 5.34
CA TRP A 208 20.12 5.67 4.70
C TRP A 208 19.85 6.26 3.31
N GLY A 209 19.73 7.59 3.19
CA GLY A 209 19.46 8.25 1.91
C GLY A 209 20.58 8.05 0.90
N LYS A 210 21.84 8.10 1.36
CA LYS A 210 23.03 7.87 0.52
C LYS A 210 23.04 6.44 -0.04
N ASN A 211 22.80 5.45 0.80
CA ASN A 211 22.80 4.04 0.42
C ASN A 211 21.64 3.73 -0.51
N LEU A 212 20.45 4.28 -0.23
CA LEU A 212 19.29 4.16 -1.12
C LEU A 212 19.60 4.73 -2.51
N CYS A 213 20.07 5.97 -2.60
CA CYS A 213 20.36 6.61 -3.89
C CYS A 213 21.47 5.88 -4.66
N ALA A 214 22.52 5.42 -3.97
CA ALA A 214 23.61 4.66 -4.58
C ALA A 214 23.11 3.33 -5.17
N ASN A 215 22.33 2.56 -4.42
CA ASN A 215 21.78 1.29 -4.90
C ASN A 215 20.72 1.49 -5.99
N TYR A 216 19.90 2.54 -5.87
CA TYR A 216 18.95 2.92 -6.91
C TYR A 216 19.66 3.24 -8.23
N LYS A 217 20.72 4.06 -8.19
CA LYS A 217 21.54 4.36 -9.37
C LYS A 217 22.21 3.11 -9.94
N LYS A 218 22.75 2.26 -9.07
CA LYS A 218 23.38 1.00 -9.48
C LYS A 218 22.41 0.09 -10.23
N TYR A 219 21.16 -0.01 -9.77
CA TYR A 219 20.15 -0.88 -10.39
C TYR A 219 19.52 -0.25 -11.65
N TYR A 220 19.06 0.99 -11.57
CA TYR A 220 18.31 1.65 -12.66
C TYR A 220 19.17 2.46 -13.63
N GLY A 221 20.46 2.65 -13.35
CA GLY A 221 21.35 3.49 -14.17
C GLY A 221 21.01 4.98 -14.14
N ARG A 222 20.12 5.44 -13.24
CA ARG A 222 19.68 6.84 -13.11
C ARG A 222 19.72 7.31 -11.67
N ASP A 223 20.02 8.59 -11.49
CA ASP A 223 20.05 9.20 -10.16
C ASP A 223 18.65 9.35 -9.56
N LEU A 224 18.54 9.07 -8.26
CA LEU A 224 17.38 9.36 -7.43
C LEU A 224 17.69 10.61 -6.60
N LEU A 225 16.99 11.71 -6.87
CA LEU A 225 17.21 12.98 -6.19
C LEU A 225 16.18 13.17 -5.07
N LEU A 226 16.61 12.97 -3.84
CA LEU A 226 15.75 13.15 -2.66
C LEU A 226 15.72 14.62 -2.25
N PRO A 227 14.55 15.28 -2.28
CA PRO A 227 14.41 16.60 -1.68
C PRO A 227 14.47 16.46 -0.15
N ARG A 228 14.86 17.53 0.55
CA ARG A 228 14.71 17.54 2.01
C ARG A 228 13.23 17.64 2.33
N TRP A 229 12.76 16.90 3.34
CA TRP A 229 11.35 16.97 3.75
C TRP A 229 10.86 18.40 3.99
N MET A 230 11.70 19.25 4.60
CA MET A 230 11.34 20.63 4.89
C MET A 230 11.07 21.47 3.63
N ASP A 231 11.64 21.10 2.48
CA ASP A 231 11.44 21.80 1.21
C ASP A 231 10.11 21.42 0.54
N VAL A 232 9.55 20.24 0.87
CA VAL A 232 8.33 19.70 0.23
C VAL A 232 7.15 19.56 1.19
N LYS A 233 7.36 19.69 2.50
CA LYS A 233 6.34 19.54 3.56
C LYS A 233 5.11 20.42 3.33
N SER A 234 5.29 21.62 2.79
CA SER A 234 4.20 22.58 2.53
C SER A 234 3.18 22.08 1.50
N LYS A 235 3.55 21.11 0.65
CA LYS A 235 2.63 20.43 -0.28
C LYS A 235 1.62 19.53 0.45
N TYR A 236 1.95 19.11 1.67
CA TYR A 236 1.18 18.14 2.45
C TYR A 236 0.59 18.74 3.74
N PRO A 237 -0.16 19.86 3.66
CA PRO A 237 -0.72 20.49 4.85
C PRO A 237 -1.84 19.63 5.44
N LYS A 238 -2.05 19.77 6.75
CA LYS A 238 -3.28 19.28 7.38
C LYS A 238 -4.45 20.06 6.79
N LYS A 239 -5.42 19.36 6.20
CA LYS A 239 -6.68 19.96 5.78
C LYS A 239 -7.46 20.44 7.00
N LEU A 240 -8.04 21.62 6.87
CA LEU A 240 -8.91 22.18 7.89
C LEU A 240 -10.20 21.35 7.98
N THR A 241 -10.62 21.06 9.20
CA THR A 241 -11.91 20.46 9.47
C THR A 241 -13.04 21.40 9.04
N LYS A 242 -14.25 20.86 8.82
CA LYS A 242 -15.45 21.68 8.53
C LYS A 242 -15.71 22.72 9.62
N ALA A 243 -15.37 22.42 10.87
CA ALA A 243 -15.51 23.35 12.00
C ALA A 243 -14.50 24.50 11.91
N GLU A 244 -13.23 24.20 11.63
CA GLU A 244 -12.17 25.21 11.47
C GLU A 244 -12.44 26.11 10.25
N LEU A 245 -12.91 25.55 9.14
CA LEU A 245 -13.34 26.33 7.97
C LEU A 245 -14.48 27.29 8.31
N LYS A 246 -15.51 26.83 9.04
CA LYS A 246 -16.61 27.68 9.49
C LYS A 246 -16.13 28.81 10.42
N ALA A 247 -15.19 28.53 11.32
CA ALA A 247 -14.62 29.52 12.22
C ALA A 247 -13.83 30.59 11.45
N LEU A 248 -13.03 30.21 10.45
CA LEU A 248 -12.28 31.14 9.59
C LEU A 248 -13.20 32.04 8.76
N VAL A 249 -14.30 31.51 8.23
CA VAL A 249 -15.29 32.31 7.50
C VAL A 249 -16.00 33.30 8.43
N LYS A 250 -16.27 32.90 9.68
CA LYS A 250 -16.88 33.79 10.69
C LYS A 250 -15.93 34.90 11.15
N ALA A 251 -14.63 34.62 11.24
CA ALA A 251 -13.62 35.60 11.65
C ALA A 251 -13.27 36.66 10.57
N LYS A 252 -13.69 36.42 9.31
CA LYS A 252 -13.50 37.36 8.19
C LYS A 252 -14.73 38.24 7.90
N LYS A 253 -15.80 38.11 8.70
CA LYS A 253 -16.99 38.96 8.67
C LYS A 253 -16.99 39.88 9.89
#